data_AF-A0A0B2QI12-F1
#
_entry.id   AF-A0A0B2QI12-F1
#
_cell.length_a   1.000
_cell.length_b   1.000
_cell.length_c   1.000
_cell.angle_alpha   90.00
_cell.angle_beta   90.00
_cell.angle_gamma   90.00
#
_symmetry.space_group_name_H-M   'P 1'
#
loop_
_entity.id
_entity.type
_entity.pdbx_description
1 polymer ?
#
loop_
_entity_poly.entity_id
_entity_poly.type
_entity_poly.pdbx_seq_one_letter_code
_entity_poly.pdbx_strand_id
1 'polypeptide(L)'
;MKYTCQTKIRVRNDAGAGGVSQLLAVDSEGEKREIHENVEISLSLASSSSEEEERLSSKQNDGVLSYGSASVIGSRKEMEDAVSEEIGFAAKCDFFAVYDGHGGAQVAEACKERLHRLNCGDCRAVLGRGGEAVDLSSDHKPDRPDELIRIEEAGGRVINWNGQRVLGVLATSRSIGDQYLRPYVISKPEVTVTKRSSKDEFLILASDGLWDVMSSEVACQVVRKCFHGQIRRVCDGVGNHQNRATEAAGLLAEIALAKGSRDNTSVIVVELRGSVTTD
;
A
#
# COMPACT_ATOMS: atom_id res chain seq x y z
N MET A 1 -10.28 18.44 10.47
CA MET A 1 -10.34 17.28 9.57
C MET A 1 -8.94 16.89 9.20
N LYS A 2 -8.74 15.66 8.73
CA LYS A 2 -7.45 14.97 8.72
C LYS A 2 -7.50 13.82 7.68
N TYR A 3 -6.44 13.60 6.89
CA TYR A 3 -6.31 12.46 5.96
C TYR A 3 -4.87 12.19 5.52
N THR A 4 -4.46 10.92 5.39
CA THR A 4 -3.39 10.46 4.48
C THR A 4 -3.97 9.44 3.49
N CYS A 5 -3.42 9.35 2.27
CA CYS A 5 -4.11 8.69 1.15
C CYS A 5 -3.20 8.20 0.04
N GLN A 6 -3.55 7.06 -0.57
CA GLN A 6 -2.68 6.33 -1.48
C GLN A 6 -3.01 6.32 -2.99
N THR A 7 -1.93 6.33 -3.76
CA THR A 7 -1.69 6.04 -5.19
C THR A 7 -2.83 5.44 -6.04
N LYS A 8 -3.23 6.19 -7.08
CA LYS A 8 -4.03 5.67 -8.21
C LYS A 8 -3.16 4.90 -9.21
N ILE A 9 -3.20 3.57 -9.17
CA ILE A 9 -2.51 2.73 -10.15
C ILE A 9 -3.44 2.34 -11.30
N ARG A 10 -3.22 2.94 -12.47
CA ARG A 10 -3.99 2.64 -13.68
C ARG A 10 -3.49 1.35 -14.35
N VAL A 11 -3.95 0.20 -13.88
CA VAL A 11 -3.87 -1.01 -14.71
C VAL A 11 -4.79 -0.83 -15.92
N ARG A 12 -4.31 -1.18 -17.12
CA ARG A 12 -5.13 -1.28 -18.32
C ARG A 12 -5.21 -2.73 -18.77
N ASN A 13 -6.42 -3.21 -19.06
CA ASN A 13 -6.63 -4.37 -19.90
C ASN A 13 -7.02 -3.85 -21.30
N ASP A 14 -6.03 -3.59 -22.16
CA ASP A 14 -6.27 -3.08 -23.51
C ASP A 14 -6.52 -4.22 -24.51
N ALA A 15 -7.79 -4.64 -24.58
CA ALA A 15 -8.28 -5.42 -25.71
C ALA A 15 -8.17 -4.57 -27.01
N GLY A 16 -7.15 -4.92 -27.81
CA GLY A 16 -6.92 -4.71 -29.25
C GLY A 16 -7.37 -3.42 -29.94
N ALA A 17 -6.40 -2.61 -30.41
CA ALA A 17 -6.40 -2.00 -31.76
C ALA A 17 -5.09 -1.22 -32.08
N GLY A 18 -4.15 -1.87 -32.76
CA GLY A 18 -3.23 -1.29 -33.76
C GLY A 18 -2.35 -0.04 -33.46
N GLY A 19 -1.09 -0.27 -33.09
CA GLY A 19 0.03 0.04 -34.00
C GLY A 19 0.95 1.27 -33.77
N VAL A 20 2.19 1.09 -34.25
CA VAL A 20 3.21 2.09 -34.69
C VAL A 20 4.24 2.64 -33.67
N SER A 21 5.43 2.01 -33.71
CA SER A 21 6.80 2.58 -33.70
C SER A 21 7.39 3.40 -32.52
N GLN A 22 8.33 2.73 -31.83
CA GLN A 22 9.79 3.01 -31.87
C GLN A 22 10.37 4.36 -31.35
N LEU A 23 11.18 4.30 -30.27
CA LEU A 23 12.61 4.70 -30.31
C LEU A 23 13.42 4.03 -29.16
N LEU A 24 14.75 4.20 -29.17
CA LEU A 24 15.74 3.41 -28.41
C LEU A 24 16.59 4.27 -27.45
N ALA A 25 17.14 3.62 -26.41
CA ALA A 25 18.41 3.99 -25.79
C ALA A 25 19.07 2.76 -25.14
N VAL A 26 20.39 2.63 -25.31
CA VAL A 26 21.36 1.85 -24.51
C VAL A 26 22.39 2.86 -24.01
N ASP A 27 23.04 2.71 -22.86
CA ASP A 27 24.05 1.71 -22.44
C ASP A 27 24.11 1.72 -20.89
N SER A 28 25.07 1.13 -20.18
CA SER A 28 25.71 -0.21 -20.16
C SER A 28 26.55 -0.24 -18.84
N GLU A 29 27.21 -1.35 -18.52
CA GLU A 29 27.94 -1.57 -17.25
C GLU A 29 27.06 -1.66 -15.96
N GLY A 30 27.44 -2.42 -14.93
CA GLY A 30 28.63 -3.27 -14.90
C GLY A 30 28.91 -4.13 -13.66
N GLU A 31 28.13 -4.06 -12.57
CA GLU A 31 28.46 -4.84 -11.34
C GLU A 31 27.28 -5.66 -10.80
N LYS A 32 27.53 -6.95 -10.53
CA LYS A 32 26.64 -7.83 -9.78
C LYS A 32 27.12 -7.94 -8.34
N ARG A 33 26.22 -7.85 -7.36
CA ARG A 33 26.49 -8.27 -5.98
C ARG A 33 25.31 -9.11 -5.48
N GLU A 34 25.56 -10.38 -5.23
CA GLU A 34 24.60 -11.29 -4.61
C GLU A 34 24.51 -10.98 -3.12
N ILE A 35 23.30 -10.77 -2.60
CA ILE A 35 23.05 -10.60 -1.16
C ILE A 35 22.19 -11.77 -0.69
N HIS A 36 22.87 -12.82 -0.22
CA HIS A 36 22.24 -13.99 0.40
C HIS A 36 21.94 -13.71 1.89
N GLU A 37 20.83 -13.02 2.17
CA GLU A 37 20.24 -13.05 3.51
C GLU A 37 19.15 -14.12 3.58
N ASN A 38 19.48 -15.25 4.21
CA ASN A 38 18.53 -16.31 4.53
C ASN A 38 17.65 -15.87 5.71
N VAL A 39 16.60 -15.09 5.42
CA VAL A 39 15.62 -14.68 6.44
C VAL A 39 14.74 -15.87 6.83
N GLU A 40 15.17 -16.59 7.87
CA GLU A 40 14.43 -17.67 8.51
C GLU A 40 13.30 -17.08 9.38
N ILE A 41 12.11 -16.92 8.79
CA ILE A 41 10.93 -16.36 9.46
C ILE A 41 10.32 -17.42 10.40
N SER A 42 10.87 -17.55 11.60
CA SER A 42 10.37 -18.44 12.66
C SER A 42 9.15 -17.85 13.37
N LEU A 43 7.96 -17.99 12.77
CA LEU A 43 6.68 -17.61 13.34
C LEU A 43 6.24 -18.58 14.45
N SER A 44 6.58 -18.28 15.70
CA SER A 44 5.96 -18.91 16.88
C SER A 44 4.74 -18.11 17.33
N LEU A 45 3.57 -18.43 16.76
CA LEU A 45 2.29 -17.81 17.16
C LEU A 45 1.92 -18.19 18.59
N ALA A 46 1.98 -17.21 19.50
CA ALA A 46 1.42 -17.32 20.85
C ALA A 46 -0.02 -16.77 20.82
N SER A 47 -1.01 -17.61 21.10
CA SER A 47 -2.42 -17.24 21.05
C SER A 47 -2.83 -16.38 22.24
N SER A 48 -2.79 -15.05 22.10
CA SER A 48 -3.51 -14.12 22.98
C SER A 48 -4.90 -13.82 22.39
N SER A 49 -5.95 -14.28 23.05
CA SER A 49 -7.33 -14.09 22.59
C SER A 49 -7.83 -12.67 22.84
N SER A 50 -7.83 -11.85 21.80
CA SER A 50 -8.65 -10.64 21.67
C SER A 50 -9.51 -10.75 20.42
N GLU A 51 -10.79 -10.40 20.52
CA GLU A 51 -11.74 -10.40 19.41
C GLU A 51 -11.48 -9.18 18.52
N GLU A 52 -10.43 -9.25 17.70
CA GLU A 52 -10.10 -8.19 16.74
C GLU A 52 -11.08 -8.23 15.55
N GLU A 53 -11.75 -7.11 15.27
CA GLU A 53 -12.78 -7.01 14.23
C GLU A 53 -12.17 -6.91 12.81
N GLU A 54 -11.52 -7.99 12.37
CA GLU A 54 -10.93 -8.08 11.04
C GLU A 54 -12.00 -8.04 9.94
N ARG A 55 -11.75 -7.27 8.88
CA ARG A 55 -12.56 -7.27 7.66
C ARG A 55 -11.74 -7.75 6.46
N LEU A 56 -12.20 -8.84 5.83
CA LEU A 56 -11.61 -9.44 4.64
C LEU A 56 -12.52 -9.25 3.42
N SER A 57 -11.95 -8.77 2.31
CA SER A 57 -12.64 -8.68 1.01
C SER A 57 -12.02 -9.62 -0.02
N SER A 58 -12.85 -10.15 -0.91
CA SER A 58 -12.42 -10.89 -2.10
C SER A 58 -13.47 -10.78 -3.20
N LYS A 59 -13.03 -10.62 -4.45
CA LYS A 59 -13.85 -10.80 -5.65
C LYS A 59 -13.01 -11.49 -6.73
N GLN A 60 -13.67 -12.30 -7.55
CA GLN A 60 -13.10 -12.92 -8.73
C GLN A 60 -14.14 -12.82 -9.85
N ASN A 61 -13.72 -12.47 -11.06
CA ASN A 61 -14.60 -12.32 -12.21
C ASN A 61 -13.82 -12.60 -13.50
N ASP A 62 -14.46 -13.17 -14.51
CA ASP A 62 -13.76 -13.71 -15.68
C ASP A 62 -13.07 -12.60 -16.50
N GLY A 63 -11.74 -12.62 -16.53
CA GLY A 63 -10.90 -11.62 -17.21
C GLY A 63 -10.44 -10.43 -16.36
N VAL A 64 -10.72 -10.42 -15.05
CA VAL A 64 -10.31 -9.36 -14.09
C VAL A 64 -9.10 -9.81 -13.26
N LEU A 65 -8.33 -8.84 -12.73
CA LEU A 65 -7.25 -9.09 -11.77
C LEU A 65 -7.79 -9.81 -10.51
N SER A 66 -7.09 -10.86 -10.07
CA SER A 66 -7.29 -11.49 -8.76
C SER A 66 -6.81 -10.52 -7.68
N TYR A 67 -7.63 -10.25 -6.66
CA TYR A 67 -7.27 -9.31 -5.61
C TYR A 67 -7.97 -9.65 -4.28
N GLY A 68 -7.40 -9.16 -3.17
CA GLY A 68 -7.99 -9.27 -1.85
C GLY A 68 -7.46 -8.20 -0.91
N SER A 69 -8.21 -7.93 0.16
CA SER A 69 -7.80 -6.98 1.20
C SER A 69 -8.09 -7.54 2.59
N ALA A 70 -7.33 -7.02 3.56
CA ALA A 70 -7.51 -7.24 4.98
C ALA A 70 -7.38 -5.90 5.70
N SER A 71 -8.14 -5.70 6.78
CA SER A 71 -8.05 -4.50 7.61
C SER A 71 -8.30 -4.85 9.06
N VAL A 72 -7.37 -4.45 9.94
CA VAL A 72 -7.38 -4.73 11.38
C VAL A 72 -7.20 -3.45 12.18
N ILE A 73 -7.84 -3.37 13.34
CA ILE A 73 -7.84 -2.17 14.21
C ILE A 73 -6.56 -2.02 15.03
N GLY A 74 -5.88 -3.14 15.33
CA GLY A 74 -4.71 -3.17 16.20
C GLY A 74 -5.00 -2.64 17.60
N SER A 75 -4.06 -1.89 18.19
CA SER A 75 -4.22 -1.31 19.53
C SER A 75 -5.01 0.01 19.58
N ARG A 76 -5.68 0.40 18.48
CA ARG A 76 -6.50 1.63 18.42
C ARG A 76 -7.90 1.40 19.00
N LYS A 77 -8.59 2.50 19.34
CA LYS A 77 -9.96 2.48 19.88
C LYS A 77 -11.05 2.55 18.81
N GLU A 78 -10.70 3.11 17.66
CA GLU A 78 -11.58 3.29 16.51
C GLU A 78 -10.82 2.82 15.27
N MET A 79 -11.56 2.43 14.25
CA MET A 79 -11.03 2.14 12.92
C MET A 79 -11.20 3.40 12.08
N GLU A 80 -10.11 4.15 11.94
CA GLU A 80 -10.04 5.41 11.20
C GLU A 80 -9.64 5.19 9.73
N ASP A 81 -8.96 4.06 9.44
CA ASP A 81 -8.62 3.53 8.11
C ASP A 81 -9.86 3.20 7.25
N ALA A 82 -9.73 3.38 5.93
CA ALA A 82 -10.72 2.98 4.93
C ALA A 82 -10.07 2.47 3.62
N VAL A 83 -10.75 1.58 2.89
CA VAL A 83 -10.29 1.02 1.60
C VAL A 83 -11.32 1.19 0.49
N SER A 84 -10.87 1.41 -0.76
CA SER A 84 -11.71 1.35 -1.97
C SER A 84 -11.21 0.30 -2.97
N GLU A 85 -12.15 -0.35 -3.65
CA GLU A 85 -11.97 -1.53 -4.51
C GLU A 85 -12.93 -1.45 -5.73
N GLU A 86 -12.63 -0.57 -6.68
CA GLU A 86 -13.49 -0.24 -7.80
C GLU A 86 -13.00 -0.87 -9.11
N ILE A 87 -13.36 -2.14 -9.30
CA ILE A 87 -13.13 -2.89 -10.55
C ILE A 87 -13.88 -2.23 -11.71
N GLY A 88 -13.19 -2.09 -12.86
CA GLY A 88 -13.76 -1.52 -14.08
C GLY A 88 -14.11 -0.04 -14.00
N PHE A 89 -13.71 0.69 -12.95
CA PHE A 89 -14.03 2.09 -12.65
C PHE A 89 -14.05 3.03 -13.88
N ALA A 90 -13.07 2.90 -14.77
CA ALA A 90 -12.98 3.69 -16.00
C ALA A 90 -13.08 2.83 -17.29
N ALA A 91 -13.99 1.85 -17.30
CA ALA A 91 -14.34 0.89 -18.36
C ALA A 91 -13.23 -0.07 -18.85
N LYS A 92 -11.95 0.29 -18.68
CA LYS A 92 -10.76 -0.53 -18.96
C LYS A 92 -9.72 -0.48 -17.83
N CYS A 93 -10.09 0.08 -16.68
CA CYS A 93 -9.17 0.33 -15.56
C CYS A 93 -9.85 0.13 -14.23
N ASP A 94 -9.21 -0.67 -13.38
CA ASP A 94 -9.54 -0.83 -11.97
C ASP A 94 -8.95 0.31 -11.14
N PHE A 95 -9.50 0.50 -9.94
CA PHE A 95 -8.99 1.44 -8.95
C PHE A 95 -8.96 0.79 -7.57
N PHE A 96 -7.84 0.94 -6.87
CA PHE A 96 -7.60 0.49 -5.51
C PHE A 96 -6.96 1.64 -4.74
N ALA A 97 -7.37 1.83 -3.48
CA ALA A 97 -6.75 2.81 -2.59
C ALA A 97 -6.93 2.44 -1.12
N VAL A 98 -5.91 2.76 -0.33
CA VAL A 98 -5.99 2.82 1.13
C VAL A 98 -6.02 4.30 1.52
N TYR A 99 -6.89 4.63 2.48
CA TYR A 99 -7.02 5.93 3.09
C TYR A 99 -6.78 5.75 4.58
N ASP A 100 -5.81 6.48 5.09
CA ASP A 100 -5.33 6.40 6.46
C ASP A 100 -5.88 7.62 7.21
N GLY A 101 -6.62 7.34 8.27
CA GLY A 101 -7.44 8.30 8.97
C GLY A 101 -6.83 8.64 10.33
N HIS A 102 -6.73 9.93 10.65
CA HIS A 102 -6.21 10.35 11.95
C HIS A 102 -7.17 11.28 12.69
N GLY A 103 -7.71 10.87 13.84
CA GLY A 103 -8.64 11.69 14.64
C GLY A 103 -9.95 12.03 13.93
N GLY A 104 -10.60 11.02 13.35
CA GLY A 104 -11.92 11.04 12.77
C GLY A 104 -12.02 10.29 11.43
N ALA A 105 -12.56 9.07 11.44
CA ALA A 105 -12.79 8.22 10.25
C ALA A 105 -13.63 8.90 9.13
N GLN A 106 -14.36 9.98 9.45
CA GLN A 106 -15.35 10.58 8.54
C GLN A 106 -14.72 11.10 7.24
N VAL A 107 -13.43 11.43 7.24
CA VAL A 107 -12.75 11.93 6.05
C VAL A 107 -12.17 10.81 5.19
N ALA A 108 -11.66 9.72 5.80
CA ALA A 108 -11.22 8.53 5.07
C ALA A 108 -12.39 7.93 4.28
N GLU A 109 -13.56 7.75 4.92
CA GLU A 109 -14.78 7.26 4.27
C GLU A 109 -15.29 8.21 3.17
N ALA A 110 -15.30 9.53 3.41
CA ALA A 110 -15.69 10.51 2.39
C ALA A 110 -14.70 10.60 1.20
N CYS A 111 -13.46 10.14 1.38
CA CYS A 111 -12.46 10.06 0.31
C CYS A 111 -12.60 8.76 -0.48
N LYS A 112 -12.85 7.63 0.20
CA LYS A 112 -13.24 6.35 -0.40
C LYS A 112 -14.44 6.47 -1.34
N GLU A 113 -15.45 7.26 -1.00
CA GLU A 113 -16.59 7.53 -1.89
C GLU A 113 -16.26 8.35 -3.17
N ARG A 114 -15.14 9.10 -3.21
CA ARG A 114 -15.00 10.25 -4.14
C ARG A 114 -13.64 10.41 -4.83
N LEU A 115 -12.54 10.02 -4.21
CA LEU A 115 -11.18 10.48 -4.54
C LEU A 115 -10.33 9.49 -5.36
N HIS A 116 -10.91 9.03 -6.46
CA HIS A 116 -10.39 8.02 -7.39
C HIS A 116 -9.07 8.35 -8.17
N ARG A 117 -8.15 9.19 -7.64
CA ARG A 117 -7.04 9.78 -8.45
C ARG A 117 -5.65 10.03 -7.86
N LEU A 118 -5.39 10.15 -6.55
CA LEU A 118 -4.21 10.91 -6.06
C LEU A 118 -3.49 10.28 -4.84
N ASN A 119 -2.15 10.42 -4.70
CA ASN A 119 -1.36 10.01 -3.52
C ASN A 119 -0.97 11.22 -2.64
N CYS A 120 -1.43 11.30 -1.40
CA CYS A 120 -1.19 12.43 -0.48
C CYS A 120 -1.10 11.92 0.96
N GLY A 121 0.08 11.44 1.37
CA GLY A 121 0.32 10.90 2.71
C GLY A 121 1.48 9.92 2.79
N ASP A 122 1.56 9.17 3.87
CA ASP A 122 2.63 8.23 4.21
C ASP A 122 2.26 6.74 4.10
N CYS A 123 1.03 6.43 3.68
CA CYS A 123 0.68 5.11 3.15
C CYS A 123 1.53 4.81 1.88
N ARG A 124 2.06 3.59 1.73
CA ARG A 124 2.95 3.20 0.62
C ARG A 124 2.36 2.15 -0.33
N ALA A 125 2.63 2.34 -1.63
CA ALA A 125 2.37 1.38 -2.71
C ALA A 125 3.67 0.71 -3.17
N VAL A 126 3.68 -0.62 -3.28
CA VAL A 126 4.88 -1.43 -3.62
C VAL A 126 4.55 -2.44 -4.72
N LEU A 127 5.35 -2.46 -5.79
CA LEU A 127 5.23 -3.40 -6.90
C LEU A 127 6.21 -4.57 -6.75
N GLY A 128 5.70 -5.80 -6.71
CA GLY A 128 6.52 -6.99 -6.90
C GLY A 128 6.86 -7.15 -8.38
N ARG A 129 8.14 -6.98 -8.76
CA ARG A 129 8.59 -7.01 -10.15
C ARG A 129 9.82 -7.92 -10.30
N GLY A 130 9.66 -9.05 -10.99
CA GLY A 130 10.76 -9.92 -11.41
C GLY A 130 11.62 -10.50 -10.27
N GLY A 131 11.05 -10.67 -9.07
CA GLY A 131 11.80 -11.06 -7.87
C GLY A 131 12.18 -9.91 -6.93
N GLU A 132 12.15 -8.66 -7.39
CA GLU A 132 12.51 -7.46 -6.62
C GLU A 132 11.26 -6.75 -6.06
N ALA A 133 11.44 -5.89 -5.07
CA ALA A 133 10.42 -4.94 -4.60
C ALA A 133 10.72 -3.56 -5.22
N VAL A 134 9.68 -2.87 -5.70
CA VAL A 134 9.80 -1.55 -6.32
C VAL A 134 8.76 -0.62 -5.73
N ASP A 135 9.19 0.30 -4.87
CA ASP A 135 8.34 1.33 -4.29
C ASP A 135 7.80 2.25 -5.41
N LEU A 136 6.47 2.40 -5.47
CA LEU A 136 5.78 3.24 -6.45
C LEU A 136 5.46 4.64 -5.92
N SER A 137 5.65 4.86 -4.62
CA SER A 137 5.38 6.10 -3.89
C SER A 137 6.42 6.28 -2.80
N SER A 138 6.90 7.49 -2.58
CA SER A 138 7.66 7.84 -1.38
C SER A 138 6.73 8.46 -0.33
N ASP A 139 6.82 7.96 0.90
CA ASP A 139 6.03 8.42 2.04
C ASP A 139 6.24 9.91 2.28
N HIS A 140 5.17 10.64 2.64
CA HIS A 140 5.26 12.05 2.99
C HIS A 140 5.49 12.21 4.51
N LYS A 141 6.65 11.76 5.01
CA LYS A 141 7.08 11.99 6.40
C LYS A 141 7.74 13.40 6.52
N PRO A 142 7.63 14.13 7.67
CA PRO A 142 8.10 15.51 7.82
C PRO A 142 9.59 15.77 7.66
N ASP A 143 10.42 14.76 7.90
CA ASP A 143 11.89 14.81 7.78
C ASP A 143 12.40 14.40 6.40
N ARG A 144 11.53 14.04 5.45
CA ARG A 144 11.91 13.85 4.04
C ARG A 144 12.49 15.17 3.51
N PRO A 145 13.70 15.21 2.90
CA PRO A 145 14.42 16.46 2.69
C PRO A 145 13.69 17.57 1.93
N ASP A 146 12.91 17.22 0.89
CA ASP A 146 12.08 18.18 0.14
C ASP A 146 10.94 18.75 1.00
N GLU A 147 10.31 17.91 1.81
CA GLU A 147 9.21 18.30 2.68
C GLU A 147 9.68 19.08 3.91
N LEU A 148 10.84 18.73 4.50
CA LEU A 148 11.46 19.47 5.59
C LEU A 148 11.76 20.91 5.17
N ILE A 149 12.48 21.08 4.05
CA ILE A 149 12.77 22.40 3.47
C ILE A 149 11.46 23.17 3.24
N ARG A 150 10.47 22.55 2.59
CA ARG A 150 9.16 23.16 2.30
C ARG A 150 8.38 23.55 3.57
N ILE A 151 8.52 22.81 4.68
CA ILE A 151 7.90 23.14 5.96
C ILE A 151 8.58 24.36 6.59
N GLU A 152 9.91 24.41 6.57
CA GLU A 152 10.70 25.49 7.18
C GLU A 152 10.64 26.79 6.36
N GLU A 153 10.69 26.72 5.03
CA GLU A 153 10.47 27.86 4.12
C GLU A 153 9.06 28.48 4.30
N ALA A 154 8.07 27.65 4.63
CA ALA A 154 6.72 28.11 4.95
C ALA A 154 6.59 28.74 6.36
N GLY A 155 7.69 28.83 7.13
CA GLY A 155 7.73 29.35 8.50
C GLY A 155 7.39 28.32 9.59
N GLY A 156 7.28 27.04 9.22
CA GLY A 156 7.00 25.94 10.13
C GLY A 156 8.25 25.41 10.83
N ARG A 157 8.08 24.34 11.61
CA ARG A 157 9.18 23.50 12.11
C ARG A 157 8.74 22.05 12.20
N VAL A 158 9.71 21.16 12.03
CA VAL A 158 9.59 19.74 12.37
C VAL A 158 10.15 19.52 13.77
N ILE A 159 9.44 18.75 14.59
CA ILE A 159 9.79 18.47 15.98
C ILE A 159 9.71 16.97 16.19
N ASN A 160 10.79 16.35 16.65
CA ASN A 160 10.76 14.95 17.07
C ASN A 160 10.03 14.83 18.42
N TRP A 161 8.82 14.25 18.38
CA TRP A 161 7.98 14.01 19.54
C TRP A 161 7.27 12.67 19.35
N ASN A 162 7.97 11.58 19.70
CA ASN A 162 7.61 10.21 19.32
C ASN A 162 7.35 10.11 17.80
N GLY A 163 8.44 10.31 17.04
CA GLY A 163 8.40 10.46 15.58
C GLY A 163 8.49 11.94 15.16
N GLN A 164 8.88 12.17 13.91
CA GLN A 164 9.06 13.51 13.36
C GLN A 164 7.69 14.12 13.04
N ARG A 165 7.38 15.30 13.60
CA ARG A 165 6.04 15.89 13.50
C ARG A 165 6.06 17.36 13.11
N VAL A 166 5.21 17.74 12.16
CA VAL A 166 4.97 19.14 11.79
C VAL A 166 4.35 19.87 12.98
N LEU A 167 5.04 20.90 13.46
CA LEU A 167 4.75 21.65 14.70
C LEU A 167 4.60 20.75 15.96
N GLY A 168 5.17 19.54 15.97
CA GLY A 168 4.96 18.56 17.04
C GLY A 168 3.59 17.87 17.01
N VAL A 169 2.72 18.20 16.04
CA VAL A 169 1.34 17.68 15.96
C VAL A 169 1.24 16.45 15.06
N LEU A 170 1.60 16.59 13.78
CA LEU A 170 1.26 15.60 12.74
C LEU A 170 2.49 14.89 12.16
N ALA A 171 2.45 13.56 12.10
CA ALA A 171 3.54 12.69 11.63
C ALA A 171 3.66 12.56 10.10
N THR A 172 2.82 13.28 9.34
CA THR A 172 2.94 13.44 7.89
C THR A 172 3.12 14.92 7.51
N SER A 173 3.77 15.18 6.37
CA SER A 173 3.94 16.50 5.77
C SER A 173 2.89 16.87 4.72
N ARG A 174 2.15 15.90 4.16
CA ARG A 174 1.11 16.15 3.15
C ARG A 174 -0.19 15.41 3.51
N SER A 175 -1.25 16.16 3.82
CA SER A 175 -2.50 15.60 4.38
C SER A 175 -3.76 16.37 3.97
N ILE A 176 -4.94 15.83 4.33
CA ILE A 176 -6.31 16.14 3.74
C ILE A 176 -6.93 16.88 5.00
N GLY A 177 -7.46 18.10 4.84
CA GLY A 177 -8.40 18.68 5.80
C GLY A 177 -7.77 19.23 7.07
N ASP A 178 -6.46 19.00 7.30
CA ASP A 178 -5.60 19.65 8.30
C ASP A 178 -5.38 21.14 7.94
N GLN A 179 -6.46 21.85 7.64
CA GLN A 179 -6.47 23.27 7.28
C GLN A 179 -5.90 24.15 8.39
N TYR A 180 -5.89 23.66 9.63
CA TYR A 180 -5.28 24.28 10.81
C TYR A 180 -3.74 24.13 10.85
N LEU A 181 -3.15 23.27 10.02
CA LEU A 181 -1.70 23.12 9.83
C LEU A 181 -1.22 23.69 8.48
N ARG A 182 -2.07 24.37 7.71
CA ARG A 182 -1.63 25.15 6.55
C ARG A 182 -0.89 26.42 7.04
N PRO A 183 0.17 26.88 6.34
CA PRO A 183 0.71 26.37 5.07
C PRO A 183 1.62 25.14 5.17
N TYR A 184 2.03 24.76 6.38
CA TYR A 184 3.08 23.75 6.62
C TYR A 184 2.72 22.35 6.11
N VAL A 185 1.45 21.96 6.26
CA VAL A 185 0.91 20.70 5.74
C VAL A 185 0.03 20.98 4.53
N ILE A 186 0.33 20.31 3.41
CA ILE A 186 -0.31 20.58 2.12
C ILE A 186 -1.11 19.40 1.60
N SER A 187 -2.27 19.69 1.01
CA SER A 187 -3.10 18.70 0.32
C SER A 187 -2.72 18.56 -1.17
N LYS A 188 -1.42 18.68 -1.49
CA LYS A 188 -0.91 18.54 -2.86
C LYS A 188 -0.35 17.13 -3.03
N PRO A 189 -0.91 16.31 -3.92
CA PRO A 189 -0.47 14.94 -4.09
C PRO A 189 0.81 14.82 -4.93
N GLU A 190 1.45 13.67 -4.79
CA GLU A 190 2.41 13.13 -5.75
C GLU A 190 1.68 12.13 -6.69
N VAL A 191 2.17 11.93 -7.92
CA VAL A 191 1.53 11.02 -8.89
C VAL A 191 2.58 10.32 -9.76
N THR A 192 2.82 9.05 -9.48
CA THR A 192 3.69 8.16 -10.28
C THR A 192 2.87 7.48 -11.38
N VAL A 193 3.46 7.29 -12.57
CA VAL A 193 2.83 6.53 -13.67
C VAL A 193 3.82 5.50 -14.22
N THR A 194 3.69 4.26 -13.76
CA THR A 194 4.57 3.15 -14.14
C THR A 194 3.99 2.34 -15.30
N LYS A 195 4.73 2.18 -16.41
CA LYS A 195 4.34 1.24 -17.47
C LYS A 195 4.46 -0.19 -16.93
N ARG A 196 3.43 -1.01 -17.21
CA ARG A 196 3.42 -2.43 -16.86
C ARG A 196 4.38 -3.25 -17.72
N SER A 197 4.88 -4.34 -17.15
CA SER A 197 5.75 -5.32 -17.80
C SER A 197 5.30 -6.75 -17.50
N SER A 198 5.71 -7.72 -18.33
CA SER A 198 5.48 -9.15 -18.07
C SER A 198 6.23 -9.69 -16.84
N LYS A 199 7.13 -8.90 -16.24
CA LYS A 199 7.77 -9.20 -14.95
C LYS A 199 6.92 -8.76 -13.74
N ASP A 200 5.80 -8.06 -13.94
CA ASP A 200 4.97 -7.53 -12.85
C ASP A 200 4.14 -8.65 -12.23
N GLU A 201 4.41 -8.98 -10.98
CA GLU A 201 3.86 -10.15 -10.29
C GLU A 201 2.60 -9.80 -9.51
N PHE A 202 2.67 -8.74 -8.72
CA PHE A 202 1.61 -8.26 -7.84
C PHE A 202 1.89 -6.82 -7.39
N LEU A 203 0.88 -6.18 -6.82
CA LEU A 203 0.91 -4.88 -6.18
C LEU A 203 0.44 -5.01 -4.73
N ILE A 204 1.10 -4.30 -3.81
CA ILE A 204 0.69 -4.11 -2.42
C ILE A 204 0.37 -2.63 -2.21
N LEU A 205 -0.75 -2.33 -1.53
CA LEU A 205 -1.07 -1.00 -1.00
C LEU A 205 -1.36 -1.15 0.51
N ALA A 206 -0.70 -0.38 1.39
CA ALA A 206 -1.08 -0.38 2.82
C ALA A 206 -0.90 0.97 3.54
N SER A 207 -1.62 1.17 4.65
CA SER A 207 -1.43 2.25 5.65
C SER A 207 -0.10 2.10 6.41
N ASP A 208 0.31 3.12 7.17
CA ASP A 208 1.64 3.11 7.79
C ASP A 208 1.80 2.03 8.88
N GLY A 209 0.69 1.55 9.47
CA GLY A 209 0.63 0.40 10.38
C GLY A 209 1.24 -0.90 9.85
N LEU A 210 1.39 -1.07 8.52
CA LEU A 210 2.22 -2.13 7.92
C LEU A 210 3.70 -1.69 7.78
N TRP A 211 3.94 -0.53 7.19
CA TRP A 211 5.26 -0.10 6.72
C TRP A 211 6.22 0.34 7.83
N ASP A 212 5.69 0.85 8.95
CA ASP A 212 6.48 1.18 10.15
C ASP A 212 7.14 -0.07 10.79
N VAL A 213 6.66 -1.28 10.47
CA VAL A 213 7.19 -2.56 10.99
C VAL A 213 7.67 -3.54 9.91
N MET A 214 7.46 -3.26 8.62
CA MET A 214 7.80 -4.16 7.52
C MET A 214 8.34 -3.41 6.29
N SER A 215 9.53 -3.81 5.82
CA SER A 215 10.07 -3.27 4.57
C SER A 215 9.35 -3.86 3.35
N SER A 216 9.44 -3.13 2.23
CA SER A 216 8.92 -3.50 0.91
C SER A 216 9.39 -4.89 0.46
N GLU A 217 10.65 -5.24 0.72
CA GLU A 217 11.25 -6.52 0.36
C GLU A 217 10.63 -7.66 1.16
N VAL A 218 10.47 -7.48 2.49
CA VAL A 218 9.86 -8.49 3.37
C VAL A 218 8.39 -8.70 3.01
N ALA A 219 7.65 -7.63 2.75
CA ALA A 219 6.27 -7.71 2.30
C ALA A 219 6.15 -8.46 0.96
N CYS A 220 6.98 -8.12 -0.03
CA CYS A 220 7.03 -8.82 -1.31
C CYS A 220 7.47 -10.29 -1.18
N GLN A 221 8.36 -10.64 -0.24
CA GLN A 221 8.72 -12.04 0.05
C GLN A 221 7.53 -12.84 0.63
N VAL A 222 6.75 -12.24 1.55
CA VAL A 222 5.54 -12.88 2.10
C VAL A 222 4.51 -13.14 0.99
N VAL A 223 4.18 -12.12 0.19
CA VAL A 223 3.21 -12.27 -0.92
C VAL A 223 3.67 -13.33 -1.92
N ARG A 224 4.96 -13.39 -2.27
CA ARG A 224 5.52 -14.46 -3.13
C ARG A 224 5.33 -15.84 -2.52
N LYS A 225 5.60 -16.03 -1.23
CA LYS A 225 5.43 -17.33 -0.55
C LYS A 225 3.96 -17.77 -0.54
N CYS A 226 3.01 -16.85 -0.35
CA CYS A 226 1.58 -17.12 -0.51
C CYS A 226 1.21 -17.46 -1.97
N PHE A 227 1.68 -16.68 -2.94
CA PHE A 227 1.36 -16.85 -4.35
C PHE A 227 1.93 -18.16 -4.95
N HIS A 228 3.03 -18.67 -4.40
CA HIS A 228 3.57 -19.99 -4.71
C HIS A 228 3.00 -21.13 -3.84
N GLY A 229 2.11 -20.84 -2.88
CA GLY A 229 1.50 -21.83 -1.98
C GLY A 229 2.46 -22.42 -0.94
N GLN A 230 3.59 -21.76 -0.67
CA GLN A 230 4.62 -22.18 0.28
C GLN A 230 4.28 -21.79 1.73
N ILE A 231 3.53 -20.70 1.90
CA ILE A 231 2.93 -20.30 3.18
C ILE A 231 1.44 -20.09 2.93
N ARG A 232 0.61 -20.45 3.91
CA ARG A 232 -0.82 -20.15 3.95
C ARG A 232 -1.19 -19.60 5.31
N ARG A 233 -2.20 -18.74 5.32
CA ARG A 233 -2.88 -18.31 6.54
C ARG A 233 -3.70 -19.48 7.09
N VAL A 234 -3.76 -19.63 8.41
CA VAL A 234 -4.56 -20.66 9.08
C VAL A 234 -5.77 -19.98 9.71
N CYS A 235 -6.97 -20.28 9.21
CA CYS A 235 -8.22 -19.73 9.71
C CYS A 235 -9.08 -20.82 10.38
N ASP A 236 -9.48 -20.60 11.63
CA ASP A 236 -10.32 -21.53 12.41
C ASP A 236 -11.79 -21.47 11.99
N GLY A 237 -12.12 -21.91 10.77
CA GLY A 237 -13.51 -22.03 10.34
C GLY A 237 -13.76 -22.34 8.87
N VAL A 238 -14.50 -23.43 8.62
CA VAL A 238 -15.39 -23.65 7.46
C VAL A 238 -14.90 -23.16 6.08
N GLY A 239 -13.91 -23.86 5.52
CA GLY A 239 -13.87 -24.27 4.10
C GLY A 239 -13.85 -23.20 3.00
N ASN A 240 -13.73 -21.91 3.32
CA ASN A 240 -13.83 -20.84 2.34
C ASN A 240 -12.59 -20.83 1.41
N HIS A 241 -12.80 -20.95 0.10
CA HIS A 241 -11.73 -20.91 -0.90
C HIS A 241 -11.32 -19.46 -1.18
N GLN A 242 -10.76 -18.79 -0.18
CA GLN A 242 -10.21 -17.44 -0.32
C GLN A 242 -9.08 -17.43 -1.34
N ASN A 243 -9.00 -16.37 -2.15
CA ASN A 243 -7.95 -16.25 -3.16
C ASN A 243 -6.59 -15.93 -2.50
N ARG A 244 -5.49 -16.20 -3.21
CA ARG A 244 -4.13 -16.03 -2.67
C ARG A 244 -3.78 -14.58 -2.31
N ALA A 245 -4.47 -13.60 -2.89
CA ALA A 245 -4.32 -12.20 -2.55
C ALA A 245 -5.00 -11.85 -1.21
N THR A 246 -6.18 -12.43 -0.92
CA THR A 246 -6.82 -12.35 0.41
C THR A 246 -6.00 -13.10 1.48
N GLU A 247 -5.49 -14.31 1.18
CA GLU A 247 -4.56 -15.03 2.08
C GLU A 247 -3.33 -14.17 2.40
N ALA A 248 -2.73 -13.52 1.39
CA ALA A 248 -1.54 -12.68 1.55
C ALA A 248 -1.80 -11.35 2.26
N ALA A 249 -2.91 -10.67 1.98
CA ALA A 249 -3.27 -9.41 2.64
C ALA A 249 -3.49 -9.61 4.15
N GLY A 250 -4.24 -10.67 4.53
CA GLY A 250 -4.45 -11.03 5.93
C GLY A 250 -3.16 -11.36 6.65
N LEU A 251 -2.30 -12.19 6.03
CA LEU A 251 -1.02 -12.57 6.63
C LEU A 251 -0.05 -11.39 6.78
N LEU A 252 -0.07 -10.40 5.87
CA LEU A 252 0.71 -9.17 6.03
C LEU A 252 0.27 -8.36 7.25
N ALA A 253 -1.05 -8.23 7.47
CA ALA A 253 -1.61 -7.55 8.64
C ALA A 253 -1.31 -8.31 9.96
N GLU A 254 -1.46 -9.64 9.98
CA GLU A 254 -1.09 -10.48 11.13
C GLU A 254 0.39 -10.35 11.49
N ILE A 255 1.29 -10.38 10.50
CA ILE A 255 2.73 -10.20 10.75
C ILE A 255 3.04 -8.78 11.23
N ALA A 256 2.31 -7.76 10.80
CA ALA A 256 2.47 -6.40 11.31
C ALA A 256 2.11 -6.30 12.80
N LEU A 257 0.98 -6.86 13.21
CA LEU A 257 0.56 -6.94 14.62
C LEU A 257 1.54 -7.78 15.45
N ALA A 258 1.96 -8.95 14.95
CA ALA A 258 2.91 -9.83 15.63
C ALA A 258 4.31 -9.20 15.79
N LYS A 259 4.69 -8.26 14.91
CA LYS A 259 5.90 -7.43 15.04
C LYS A 259 5.73 -6.24 16.00
N GLY A 260 4.54 -6.04 16.55
CA GLY A 260 4.25 -4.98 17.52
C GLY A 260 3.71 -3.69 16.92
N SER A 261 3.13 -3.72 15.70
CA SER A 261 2.30 -2.61 15.22
C SER A 261 1.14 -2.37 16.20
N ARG A 262 0.83 -1.09 16.41
CA ARG A 262 -0.21 -0.62 17.34
C ARG A 262 -1.29 0.21 16.66
N ASP A 263 -1.21 0.30 15.34
CA ASP A 263 -2.04 1.18 14.55
C ASP A 263 -3.15 0.45 13.81
N ASN A 264 -4.05 1.19 13.18
CA ASN A 264 -4.89 0.60 12.16
C ASN A 264 -3.97 0.09 11.03
N THR A 265 -4.26 -1.10 10.51
CA THR A 265 -3.45 -1.71 9.45
C THR A 265 -4.39 -2.26 8.38
N SER A 266 -4.47 -1.55 7.26
CA SER A 266 -5.21 -1.92 6.07
C SER A 266 -4.25 -2.27 4.94
N VAL A 267 -4.45 -3.43 4.32
CA VAL A 267 -3.61 -3.99 3.26
C VAL A 267 -4.48 -4.44 2.09
N ILE A 268 -4.13 -4.04 0.87
CA ILE A 268 -4.70 -4.54 -0.38
C ILE A 268 -3.58 -5.22 -1.18
N VAL A 269 -3.82 -6.44 -1.65
CA VAL A 269 -2.94 -7.17 -2.57
C VAL A 269 -3.68 -7.38 -3.89
N VAL A 270 -3.03 -7.07 -5.01
CA VAL A 270 -3.57 -7.26 -6.37
C VAL A 270 -2.59 -8.12 -7.18
N GLU A 271 -3.04 -9.26 -7.68
CA GLU A 271 -2.28 -10.16 -8.55
C GLU A 271 -2.22 -9.61 -9.98
N LEU A 272 -0.99 -9.49 -10.52
CA LEU A 272 -0.73 -8.88 -11.82
C LEU A 272 -0.28 -9.89 -12.89
N ARG A 273 0.04 -11.13 -12.51
CA ARG A 273 0.44 -12.19 -13.45
C ARG A 273 -0.68 -12.44 -14.49
N GLY A 274 -0.30 -12.68 -15.74
CA GLY A 274 -1.21 -13.03 -16.85
C GLY A 274 -1.91 -11.86 -17.57
N SER A 275 -1.96 -10.66 -16.99
CA SER A 275 -2.69 -9.51 -17.55
C SER A 275 -1.82 -8.52 -18.34
N VAL A 276 -0.84 -9.03 -19.10
CA VAL A 276 0.00 -8.22 -20.01
C VAL A 276 -0.10 -8.79 -21.43
N THR A 277 -0.97 -8.19 -22.23
CA THR A 277 -0.93 -8.35 -23.69
C THR A 277 0.35 -7.71 -24.22
N THR A 278 1.17 -8.48 -24.94
CA THR A 278 2.26 -7.95 -25.75
C THR A 278 1.70 -7.38 -27.05
N ASP A 279 1.96 -6.10 -27.30
CA ASP A 279 1.74 -5.44 -28.60
C ASP A 279 2.65 -6.03 -29.70
#